data_AF-A0A1V6PX13-F1
#
_entry.id   AF-A0A1V6PX13-F1
#
_cell.length_a   1.000
_cell.length_b   1.000
_cell.length_c   1.000
_cell.angle_alpha   90.00
_cell.angle_beta   90.00
_cell.angle_gamma   90.00
#
_symmetry.space_group_name_H-M   'P 1'
#
loop_
_entity.id
_entity.type
_entity.pdbx_description
1 polymer ?
#
loop_
_entity_poly.entity_id
_entity_poly.type
_entity_poly.pdbx_seq_one_letter_code
_entity_poly.pdbx_strand_id
1 'polypeptide(L)'
;MDSMGIGYEKLRQINASIIHASVSGYGHRGPFAHRAGYDAIAAAEAGMLDITGERDGPPTRPGLGLTDMSTGLYLHGAIIAALYSRRETGQGQKIDASLFESQVSLLSNVAMSWLNVGERAARWGTEHPSIVPYQAFETEDGYLVLGATNNRQFRVLCQLIGKSELASDPRFVDNSSRVQNRAELKAMFEPILGQKTTQGWLAILEGSGMPYGPINTIEQVFSHPQTAATEMVQSLPHKAAISGRIKVLGVPVKFSETKPTIRHPPPRLGEHTDSTLKGMGFSLKEIAYLRDKGIVS
;
A
#
# COMPACT_ATOMS: atom_id res chain seq x y z
N MET A 1 -19.15 -0.58 20.05
CA MET A 1 -18.75 0.50 20.99
C MET A 1 -19.95 1.15 21.62
N ASP A 2 -20.89 1.70 20.85
CA ASP A 2 -22.09 2.35 21.40
C ASP A 2 -22.96 1.41 22.26
N SER A 3 -23.20 0.18 21.77
CA SER A 3 -23.92 -0.86 22.53
C SER A 3 -23.23 -1.29 23.83
N MET A 4 -21.92 -1.06 23.94
CA MET A 4 -21.11 -1.35 25.14
C MET A 4 -21.02 -0.13 26.08
N GLY A 5 -21.69 0.98 25.76
CA GLY A 5 -21.66 2.21 26.56
C GLY A 5 -20.37 3.04 26.44
N ILE A 6 -19.47 2.66 25.53
CA ILE A 6 -18.16 3.30 25.31
C ILE A 6 -18.09 3.98 23.94
N GLY A 7 -19.22 4.54 23.50
CA GLY A 7 -19.33 5.35 22.30
C GLY A 7 -18.72 6.75 22.46
N TYR A 8 -18.48 7.43 21.33
CA TYR A 8 -17.87 8.77 21.34
C TYR A 8 -18.60 9.78 22.22
N GLU A 9 -19.93 9.85 22.12
CA GLU A 9 -20.72 10.80 22.92
C GLU A 9 -20.57 10.58 24.43
N LYS A 10 -20.42 9.31 24.85
CA LYS A 10 -20.18 8.97 26.26
C LYS A 10 -18.75 9.30 26.69
N LEU A 11 -17.77 8.95 25.86
CA LEU A 11 -16.37 9.22 26.17
C LEU A 11 -16.05 10.71 26.18
N ARG A 12 -16.68 11.51 25.32
CA ARG A 12 -16.50 12.97 25.29
C ARG A 12 -16.98 13.66 26.57
N GLN A 13 -18.03 13.14 27.21
CA GLN A 13 -18.52 13.66 28.50
C GLN A 13 -17.48 13.47 29.62
N ILE A 14 -16.64 12.43 29.52
CA ILE A 14 -15.54 12.16 30.46
C ILE A 14 -14.29 12.96 30.07
N ASN A 15 -13.98 13.02 28.78
CA ASN A 15 -12.82 13.73 28.26
C ASN A 15 -13.17 14.45 26.95
N ALA A 16 -13.42 15.76 27.02
CA ALA A 16 -13.74 16.58 25.86
C ALA A 16 -12.62 16.64 24.80
N SER A 17 -11.38 16.31 25.18
CA SER A 17 -10.21 16.28 24.31
C SER A 17 -10.00 14.93 23.59
N ILE A 18 -10.89 13.96 23.79
CA ILE A 18 -10.73 12.60 23.23
C ILE A 18 -10.87 12.58 21.71
N ILE A 19 -9.89 11.96 21.03
CA ILE A 19 -10.01 11.61 19.62
C ILE A 19 -10.46 10.15 19.57
N HIS A 20 -11.68 9.92 19.09
CA HIS A 20 -12.26 8.59 18.99
C HIS A 20 -12.28 8.14 17.53
N ALA A 21 -11.28 7.36 17.15
CA ALA A 21 -11.11 6.80 15.83
C ALA A 21 -11.77 5.42 15.73
N SER A 22 -12.57 5.19 14.69
CA SER A 22 -13.22 3.90 14.43
C SER A 22 -13.08 3.50 12.97
N VAL A 23 -12.96 2.18 12.74
CA VAL A 23 -12.95 1.57 11.40
C VAL A 23 -14.11 0.60 11.30
N SER A 24 -14.81 0.62 10.17
CA SER A 24 -15.83 -0.38 9.83
C SER A 24 -15.72 -0.83 8.36
N GLY A 25 -16.55 -1.80 7.97
CA GLY A 25 -16.59 -2.26 6.58
C GLY A 25 -17.09 -1.20 5.59
N TYR A 26 -18.23 -0.58 5.91
CA TYR A 26 -19.01 0.27 5.00
C TYR A 26 -19.34 1.66 5.57
N GLY A 27 -18.74 2.04 6.69
CA GLY A 27 -19.04 3.28 7.40
C GLY A 27 -20.20 3.12 8.38
N HIS A 28 -20.61 4.23 9.01
CA HIS A 28 -21.68 4.25 10.03
C HIS A 28 -23.02 4.77 9.50
N ARG A 29 -23.11 5.03 8.19
CA ARG A 29 -24.31 5.56 7.54
C ARG A 29 -24.58 4.81 6.24
N GLY A 30 -25.79 4.96 5.73
CA GLY A 30 -26.21 4.32 4.48
C GLY A 30 -26.69 2.88 4.66
N PRO A 31 -27.12 2.24 3.57
CA PRO A 31 -27.84 0.96 3.61
C PRO A 31 -26.99 -0.21 4.14
N PHE A 32 -25.66 -0.10 4.06
CA PHE A 32 -24.73 -1.15 4.48
C PHE A 32 -24.05 -0.89 5.82
N ALA A 33 -24.48 0.11 6.61
CA ALA A 33 -23.84 0.50 7.88
C ALA A 33 -23.72 -0.65 8.90
N HIS A 34 -24.64 -1.64 8.85
CA HIS A 34 -24.64 -2.81 9.74
C HIS A 34 -24.07 -4.08 9.10
N ARG A 35 -23.60 -4.01 7.85
CA ARG A 35 -23.05 -5.15 7.14
C ARG A 35 -21.60 -5.38 7.57
N ALA A 36 -21.26 -6.65 7.83
CA ALA A 36 -19.88 -7.03 8.09
C ALA A 36 -19.01 -6.75 6.86
N GLY A 37 -17.79 -6.27 7.08
CA GLY A 37 -16.82 -6.00 6.01
C GLY A 37 -15.49 -6.69 6.28
N TYR A 38 -14.93 -7.23 5.21
CA TYR A 38 -13.54 -7.66 5.12
C TYR A 38 -12.92 -7.00 3.91
N ASP A 39 -11.60 -6.82 3.93
CA ASP A 39 -10.83 -6.20 2.87
C ASP A 39 -11.19 -6.71 1.47
N ALA A 40 -11.28 -8.03 1.27
CA ALA A 40 -11.62 -8.63 -0.02
C ALA A 40 -12.98 -8.22 -0.55
N ILE A 41 -13.96 -8.13 0.36
CA ILE A 41 -15.34 -7.82 0.02
C ILE A 41 -15.45 -6.34 -0.34
N ALA A 42 -14.84 -5.47 0.46
CA ALA A 42 -14.77 -4.04 0.14
C ALA A 42 -14.00 -3.78 -1.16
N ALA A 43 -12.88 -4.48 -1.39
CA ALA A 43 -12.10 -4.41 -2.63
C ALA A 43 -12.92 -4.80 -3.86
N ALA A 44 -13.72 -5.86 -3.75
CA ALA A 44 -14.57 -6.32 -4.84
C ALA A 44 -15.69 -5.32 -5.13
N GLU A 45 -16.43 -4.89 -4.10
CA GLU A 45 -17.58 -3.99 -4.25
C GLU A 45 -17.18 -2.57 -4.66
N ALA A 46 -16.01 -2.10 -4.24
CA ALA A 46 -15.47 -0.80 -4.62
C ALA A 46 -14.64 -0.85 -5.93
N GLY A 47 -14.71 -1.94 -6.71
CA GLY A 47 -14.22 -1.98 -8.08
C GLY A 47 -12.72 -2.29 -8.27
N MET A 48 -11.96 -2.59 -7.20
CA MET A 48 -10.53 -2.90 -7.33
C MET A 48 -10.29 -4.16 -8.18
N LEU A 49 -11.09 -5.20 -7.95
CA LEU A 49 -10.92 -6.48 -8.64
C LEU A 49 -11.27 -6.37 -10.13
N ASP A 50 -12.24 -5.51 -10.48
CA ASP A 50 -12.64 -5.31 -11.88
C ASP A 50 -11.49 -4.79 -12.74
N ILE A 51 -10.62 -3.96 -12.16
CA ILE A 51 -9.49 -3.30 -12.85
C ILE A 51 -8.14 -4.01 -12.64
N THR A 52 -8.10 -5.10 -11.87
CA THR A 52 -6.85 -5.80 -11.53
C THR A 52 -6.79 -7.17 -12.21
N GLY A 53 -5.70 -7.41 -12.95
CA GLY A 53 -5.41 -8.70 -13.59
C GLY A 53 -5.10 -8.56 -15.08
N GLU A 54 -4.97 -9.70 -15.76
CA GLU A 54 -4.77 -9.74 -17.21
C GLU A 54 -5.99 -9.24 -17.97
N ARG A 55 -5.76 -8.67 -19.16
CA ARG A 55 -6.79 -8.03 -20.01
C ARG A 55 -7.99 -8.91 -20.25
N ASP A 56 -7.75 -10.15 -20.69
CA ASP A 56 -8.79 -11.14 -21.01
C ASP A 56 -8.90 -12.24 -19.93
N GLY A 57 -8.19 -12.06 -18.80
CA GLY A 57 -8.25 -12.96 -17.67
C GLY A 57 -9.43 -12.68 -16.74
N PRO A 58 -9.73 -13.59 -15.79
CA PRO A 58 -10.69 -13.31 -14.72
C PRO A 58 -10.18 -12.16 -13.83
N PRO A 59 -11.08 -11.45 -13.11
CA PRO A 59 -10.69 -10.51 -12.06
C PRO A 59 -9.72 -11.15 -11.07
N THR A 60 -8.68 -10.41 -10.69
CA THR A 60 -7.69 -10.87 -9.72
C THR A 60 -7.61 -9.90 -8.55
N ARG A 61 -7.15 -10.42 -7.41
CA ARG A 61 -6.92 -9.63 -6.22
C ARG A 61 -5.42 -9.38 -6.05
N PRO A 62 -4.98 -8.15 -5.72
CA PRO A 62 -3.61 -7.91 -5.27
C PRO A 62 -3.22 -8.83 -4.10
N GLY A 63 -1.94 -9.22 -4.06
CA GLY A 63 -1.42 -10.18 -3.06
C GLY A 63 -1.36 -9.68 -1.61
N LEU A 64 -1.89 -8.48 -1.32
CA LEU A 64 -1.89 -7.84 -0.01
C LEU A 64 -3.30 -7.36 0.35
N GLY A 65 -3.53 -7.09 1.64
CA GLY A 65 -4.70 -6.35 2.13
C GLY A 65 -4.56 -4.86 1.88
N LEU A 66 -4.60 -4.43 0.61
CA LEU A 66 -4.39 -3.02 0.25
C LEU A 66 -5.51 -2.12 0.79
N THR A 67 -6.74 -2.63 0.90
CA THR A 67 -7.84 -1.89 1.50
C THR A 67 -7.58 -1.68 2.99
N ASP A 68 -7.25 -2.74 3.73
CA ASP A 68 -6.93 -2.65 5.17
C ASP A 68 -5.75 -1.70 5.42
N MET A 69 -4.67 -1.85 4.66
CA MET A 69 -3.47 -1.04 4.78
C MET A 69 -3.77 0.45 4.49
N SER A 70 -4.48 0.73 3.41
CA SER A 70 -4.83 2.11 3.03
C SER A 70 -5.81 2.74 4.01
N THR A 71 -6.82 2.02 4.49
CA THR A 71 -7.73 2.50 5.54
C THR A 71 -6.97 2.84 6.81
N GLY A 72 -6.01 2.00 7.21
CA GLY A 72 -5.11 2.29 8.32
C GLY A 72 -4.30 3.56 8.11
N LEU A 73 -3.75 3.77 6.92
CA LEU A 73 -2.97 4.97 6.57
C LEU A 73 -3.83 6.25 6.52
N TYR A 74 -5.04 6.18 5.94
CA TYR A 74 -6.00 7.28 5.97
C TYR A 74 -6.38 7.64 7.41
N LEU A 75 -6.70 6.63 8.23
CA LEU A 75 -7.06 6.84 9.62
C LEU A 75 -5.90 7.44 10.43
N HIS A 76 -4.67 6.95 10.21
CA HIS A 76 -3.47 7.49 10.82
C HIS A 76 -3.29 8.98 10.50
N GLY A 77 -3.43 9.37 9.23
CA GLY A 77 -3.39 10.79 8.81
C GLY A 77 -4.48 11.63 9.47
N ALA A 78 -5.71 11.13 9.52
CA ALA A 78 -6.83 11.80 10.18
C ALA A 78 -6.61 11.98 11.69
N ILE A 79 -6.04 10.98 12.36
CA ILE A 79 -5.67 11.07 13.78
C ILE A 79 -4.62 12.16 14.00
N ILE A 80 -3.58 12.23 13.16
CA ILE A 80 -2.56 13.29 13.25
C ILE A 80 -3.18 14.67 13.03
N ALA A 81 -4.05 14.83 12.02
CA ALA A 81 -4.73 16.09 11.77
C ALA A 81 -5.61 16.51 12.96
N ALA A 82 -6.35 15.57 13.56
CA ALA A 82 -7.15 15.83 14.76
C ALA A 82 -6.27 16.17 15.98
N LEU A 83 -5.13 15.51 16.15
CA LEU A 83 -4.15 15.83 17.19
C LEU A 83 -3.61 17.25 17.03
N TYR A 84 -3.36 17.69 15.80
CA TYR A 84 -2.93 19.05 15.48
C TYR A 84 -4.03 20.07 15.77
N SER A 85 -5.25 19.85 15.27
CA SER A 85 -6.43 20.69 15.54
C SER A 85 -6.71 20.84 17.04
N ARG A 86 -6.57 19.75 17.80
CA ARG A 86 -6.76 19.73 19.25
C ARG A 86 -5.78 20.64 19.99
N ARG A 87 -4.58 20.91 19.46
CA ARG A 87 -3.62 21.84 20.11
C ARG A 87 -4.17 23.26 20.16
N GLU A 88 -4.88 23.67 19.11
CA GLU A 88 -5.46 25.01 19.00
C GLU A 88 -6.80 25.10 19.72
N THR A 89 -7.64 24.07 19.58
CA THR A 89 -9.03 24.11 20.06
C THR A 89 -9.23 23.55 21.47
N GLY A 90 -8.30 22.73 21.96
CA GLY A 90 -8.46 21.90 23.16
C GLY A 90 -9.51 20.79 23.02
N GLN A 91 -10.20 20.70 21.88
CA GLN A 91 -11.30 19.75 21.66
C GLN A 91 -10.83 18.53 20.87
N GLY A 92 -11.38 17.38 21.24
CA GLY A 92 -11.26 16.15 20.46
C GLY A 92 -12.35 16.05 19.39
N GLN A 93 -12.39 14.90 18.70
CA GLN A 93 -13.40 14.63 17.68
C GLN A 93 -13.58 13.13 17.44
N LYS A 94 -14.73 12.78 16.88
CA LYS A 94 -14.96 11.45 16.30
C LYS A 94 -14.32 11.40 14.92
N ILE A 95 -13.65 10.29 14.61
CA ILE A 95 -13.13 9.98 13.28
C ILE A 95 -13.67 8.62 12.89
N ASP A 96 -14.32 8.56 11.73
CA ASP A 96 -14.87 7.34 11.17
C ASP A 96 -14.24 7.09 9.81
N ALA A 97 -13.65 5.91 9.62
CA ALA A 97 -13.14 5.45 8.34
C ALA A 97 -13.77 4.11 7.98
N SER A 98 -13.88 3.82 6.69
CA SER A 98 -14.36 2.52 6.23
C SER A 98 -13.52 1.93 5.12
N LEU A 99 -13.51 0.59 5.06
CA LEU A 99 -12.84 -0.15 4.01
C LEU A 99 -13.37 0.25 2.63
N PHE A 100 -14.71 0.30 2.49
CA PHE A 100 -15.36 0.66 1.23
C PHE A 100 -14.99 2.08 0.77
N GLU A 101 -15.15 3.11 1.62
CA GLU A 101 -14.85 4.49 1.23
C GLU A 101 -13.36 4.69 0.93
N SER A 102 -12.47 4.05 1.70
CA SER A 102 -11.04 4.08 1.45
C SER A 102 -10.71 3.50 0.08
N GLN A 103 -11.32 2.37 -0.27
CA GLN A 103 -11.08 1.73 -1.55
C GLN A 103 -11.64 2.52 -2.73
N VAL A 104 -12.84 3.09 -2.61
CA VAL A 104 -13.41 3.98 -3.63
C VAL A 104 -12.47 5.16 -3.87
N SER A 105 -11.93 5.75 -2.80
CA SER A 105 -10.95 6.83 -2.91
C SER A 105 -9.67 6.41 -3.64
N LEU A 106 -9.22 5.16 -3.49
CA LEU A 106 -8.02 4.66 -4.15
C LEU A 106 -8.17 4.48 -5.67
N LEU A 107 -9.39 4.34 -6.21
CA LEU A 107 -9.61 4.27 -7.66
C LEU A 107 -9.03 5.48 -8.41
N SER A 108 -8.89 6.63 -7.72
CA SER A 108 -8.14 7.80 -8.19
C SER A 108 -8.48 8.18 -9.64
N ASN A 109 -7.49 8.13 -10.55
CA ASN A 109 -7.66 8.50 -11.96
C ASN A 109 -8.69 7.64 -12.68
N VAL A 110 -8.84 6.35 -12.32
CA VAL A 110 -9.82 5.46 -12.95
C VAL A 110 -11.24 5.92 -12.64
N ALA A 111 -11.50 6.29 -11.38
CA ALA A 111 -12.78 6.88 -11.00
C ALA A 111 -13.02 8.20 -11.73
N MET A 112 -12.00 9.05 -11.87
CA MET A 112 -12.14 10.33 -12.58
C MET A 112 -12.45 10.16 -14.07
N SER A 113 -11.84 9.18 -14.75
CA SER A 113 -12.16 8.85 -16.15
C SER A 113 -13.62 8.45 -16.32
N TRP A 114 -14.15 7.60 -15.44
CA TRP A 114 -15.57 7.24 -15.47
C TRP A 114 -16.48 8.43 -15.14
N LEU A 115 -16.23 9.12 -14.03
CA LEU A 115 -17.11 10.18 -13.52
C LEU A 115 -17.20 11.40 -14.44
N ASN A 116 -16.12 11.73 -15.17
CA ASN A 116 -16.08 12.93 -15.99
C ASN A 116 -16.20 12.65 -17.50
N VAL A 117 -15.84 11.46 -17.96
CA VAL A 117 -15.78 11.13 -19.41
C VAL A 117 -16.65 9.92 -19.77
N GLY A 118 -17.09 9.13 -18.78
CA GLY A 118 -17.86 7.90 -19.02
C GLY A 118 -17.00 6.76 -19.62
N GLU A 119 -15.68 6.88 -19.52
CA GLU A 119 -14.76 5.86 -20.02
C GLU A 119 -14.79 4.65 -19.09
N ARG A 120 -15.09 3.47 -19.65
CA ARG A 120 -15.10 2.22 -18.90
C ARG A 120 -13.67 1.81 -18.55
N ALA A 121 -13.49 1.43 -17.29
CA ALA A 121 -12.23 0.84 -16.86
C ALA A 121 -12.00 -0.53 -17.51
N ALA A 122 -10.73 -0.96 -17.52
CA ALA A 122 -10.33 -2.26 -18.04
C ALA A 122 -9.15 -2.79 -17.21
N ARG A 123 -8.92 -4.11 -17.31
CA ARG A 123 -7.70 -4.76 -16.82
C ARG A 123 -6.57 -4.58 -17.82
N TRP A 124 -5.38 -4.30 -17.31
CA TRP A 124 -4.20 -4.00 -18.13
C TRP A 124 -3.01 -4.92 -17.85
N GLY A 125 -3.13 -5.90 -16.95
CA GLY A 125 -1.99 -6.68 -16.47
C GLY A 125 -0.96 -5.75 -15.84
N THR A 126 0.24 -5.71 -16.40
CA THR A 126 1.31 -4.78 -15.98
C THR A 126 1.36 -3.49 -16.81
N GLU A 127 0.52 -3.35 -17.85
CA GLU A 127 0.54 -2.19 -18.74
C GLU A 127 -0.08 -0.95 -18.08
N HIS A 128 0.47 0.22 -18.40
CA HIS A 128 -0.18 1.49 -18.09
C HIS A 128 -1.28 1.80 -19.13
N PRO A 129 -2.48 2.26 -18.72
CA PRO A 129 -3.60 2.50 -19.63
C PRO A 129 -3.30 3.57 -20.69
N SER A 130 -2.56 4.61 -20.32
CA SER A 130 -2.38 5.81 -21.16
C SER A 130 -0.93 6.17 -21.51
N ILE A 131 0.06 5.37 -21.09
CA ILE A 131 1.48 5.66 -21.31
C ILE A 131 2.13 4.42 -21.91
N VAL A 132 2.77 4.58 -23.07
CA VAL A 132 3.37 3.45 -23.80
C VAL A 132 4.78 3.81 -24.27
N PRO A 133 5.78 2.93 -24.08
CA PRO A 133 5.74 1.71 -23.26
C PRO A 133 5.82 2.03 -21.75
N TYR A 134 4.94 1.43 -20.96
CA TYR A 134 5.09 1.33 -19.52
C TYR A 134 4.46 0.03 -19.04
N GLN A 135 5.27 -1.03 -18.94
CA GLN A 135 4.82 -2.38 -18.62
C GLN A 135 5.99 -3.31 -18.25
N ALA A 136 5.67 -4.53 -17.82
CA ALA A 136 6.64 -5.61 -17.73
C ALA A 136 6.86 -6.26 -19.11
N PHE A 137 8.11 -6.59 -19.41
CA PHE A 137 8.51 -7.37 -20.58
C PHE A 137 9.26 -8.61 -20.11
N GLU A 138 9.04 -9.72 -20.80
CA GLU A 138 9.79 -10.95 -20.58
C GLU A 138 11.25 -10.76 -21.06
N THR A 139 12.16 -11.34 -20.31
CA THR A 139 13.59 -11.45 -20.59
C THR A 139 13.95 -12.93 -20.66
N GLU A 140 15.20 -13.27 -20.95
CA GLU A 140 15.63 -14.68 -21.06
C GLU A 140 15.33 -15.53 -19.80
N ASP A 141 15.35 -14.91 -18.61
CA ASP A 141 15.29 -15.60 -17.31
C ASP A 141 14.30 -14.99 -16.30
N GLY A 142 13.46 -14.05 -16.73
CA GLY A 142 12.55 -13.33 -15.83
C GLY A 142 11.81 -12.18 -16.50
N TYR A 143 11.49 -11.13 -15.72
CA TYR A 143 10.76 -9.96 -16.21
C TYR A 143 11.45 -8.65 -15.83
N LEU A 144 11.40 -7.70 -16.75
CA LEU A 144 11.89 -6.34 -16.59
C LEU A 144 10.76 -5.34 -16.81
N VAL A 145 10.52 -4.48 -15.83
CA VAL A 145 9.58 -3.36 -15.97
C VAL A 145 10.33 -2.16 -16.55
N LEU A 146 9.79 -1.61 -17.64
CA LEU A 146 10.32 -0.44 -18.32
C LEU A 146 9.22 0.61 -18.44
N GLY A 147 9.56 1.87 -18.12
CA GLY A 147 8.66 3.01 -18.28
C GLY A 147 9.31 4.13 -19.09
N ALA A 148 8.74 4.44 -20.26
CA ALA A 148 9.08 5.65 -21.02
C ALA A 148 7.89 6.61 -20.98
N THR A 149 7.87 7.50 -19.98
CA THR A 149 6.72 8.39 -19.72
C THR A 149 6.71 9.64 -20.59
N ASN A 150 7.73 9.84 -21.43
CA ASN A 150 7.82 10.94 -22.37
C ASN A 150 8.67 10.58 -23.60
N ASN A 151 8.61 11.41 -24.65
CA ASN A 151 9.29 11.16 -25.92
C ASN A 151 10.83 11.16 -25.82
N ARG A 152 11.41 11.84 -24.81
CA ARG A 152 12.86 11.80 -24.58
C ARG A 152 13.27 10.43 -24.04
N GLN A 153 12.54 9.92 -23.04
CA GLN A 153 12.78 8.59 -22.50
C GLN A 153 12.53 7.50 -23.55
N PHE A 154 11.49 7.64 -24.38
CA PHE A 154 11.26 6.70 -25.48
C PHE A 154 12.43 6.64 -26.45
N ARG A 155 12.98 7.81 -26.85
CA ARG A 155 14.20 7.88 -27.68
C ARG A 155 15.39 7.16 -27.05
N VAL A 156 15.65 7.38 -25.77
CA VAL A 156 16.73 6.71 -25.04
C VAL A 156 16.51 5.20 -25.03
N LEU A 157 15.29 4.74 -24.73
CA LEU A 157 14.95 3.33 -24.72
C LEU A 157 15.16 2.68 -26.09
N CYS A 158 14.66 3.30 -27.16
CA CYS A 158 14.88 2.86 -28.54
C CYS A 158 16.37 2.72 -28.88
N GLN A 159 17.21 3.67 -28.43
CA GLN A 159 18.65 3.60 -28.61
C GLN A 159 19.27 2.41 -27.87
N LEU A 160 18.89 2.20 -26.60
CA LEU A 160 19.44 1.13 -25.76
C LEU A 160 19.08 -0.28 -26.26
N ILE A 161 17.89 -0.44 -26.86
CA ILE A 161 17.47 -1.72 -27.46
C ILE A 161 17.95 -1.88 -28.93
N GLY A 162 18.74 -0.94 -29.46
CA GLY A 162 19.30 -1.00 -30.81
C GLY A 162 18.28 -0.75 -31.92
N LYS A 163 17.20 -0.01 -31.64
CA LYS A 163 16.09 0.32 -32.55
C LYS A 163 15.81 1.82 -32.59
N SER A 164 16.86 2.61 -32.79
CA SER A 164 16.79 4.08 -32.74
C SER A 164 15.79 4.67 -33.76
N GLU A 165 15.60 3.98 -34.89
CA GLU A 165 14.66 4.34 -35.95
C GLU A 165 13.21 4.42 -35.47
N LEU A 166 12.82 3.62 -34.47
CA LEU A 166 11.44 3.60 -33.95
C LEU A 166 11.05 4.95 -33.33
N ALA A 167 12.01 5.70 -32.81
CA ALA A 167 11.72 6.99 -32.22
C ALA A 167 11.32 8.07 -33.24
N SER A 168 11.62 7.86 -34.52
CA SER A 168 11.23 8.76 -35.62
C SER A 168 10.13 8.18 -36.50
N ASP A 169 9.69 6.94 -36.23
CA ASP A 169 8.59 6.31 -36.95
C ASP A 169 7.28 7.07 -36.64
N PRO A 170 6.50 7.48 -37.65
CA PRO A 170 5.23 8.16 -37.46
C PRO A 170 4.25 7.43 -36.52
N ARG A 171 4.34 6.10 -36.43
CA ARG A 171 3.51 5.27 -35.55
C ARG A 171 3.88 5.41 -34.07
N PHE A 172 5.10 5.85 -33.74
CA PHE A 172 5.63 5.86 -32.38
C PHE A 172 6.25 7.20 -31.93
N VAL A 173 6.21 8.21 -32.79
CA VAL A 173 6.86 9.53 -32.57
C VAL A 173 6.41 10.23 -31.28
N ASP A 174 5.13 10.09 -30.90
CA ASP A 174 4.58 10.63 -29.67
C ASP A 174 3.75 9.58 -28.90
N ASN A 175 3.36 9.93 -27.66
CA ASN A 175 2.65 8.99 -26.79
C ASN A 175 1.27 8.62 -27.33
N SER A 176 0.57 9.54 -28.00
CA SER A 176 -0.75 9.26 -28.57
C SER A 176 -0.63 8.21 -29.67
N SER A 177 0.32 8.40 -30.60
CA SER A 177 0.62 7.42 -31.64
C SER A 177 1.06 6.07 -31.05
N ARG A 178 1.89 6.07 -29.99
CA ARG A 178 2.29 4.83 -29.29
C ARG A 178 1.12 4.13 -28.62
N VAL A 179 0.18 4.86 -28.03
CA VAL A 179 -1.03 4.30 -27.41
C VAL A 179 -1.91 3.63 -28.47
N GLN A 180 -2.07 4.26 -29.64
CA GLN A 180 -2.83 3.70 -30.78
C GLN A 180 -2.17 2.45 -31.35
N ASN A 181 -0.83 2.44 -31.45
CA ASN A 181 -0.04 1.35 -32.05
C ASN A 181 0.63 0.44 -31.00
N ARG A 182 0.09 0.37 -29.77
CA ARG A 182 0.77 -0.30 -28.64
C ARG A 182 1.09 -1.76 -28.88
N ALA A 183 0.17 -2.48 -29.52
CA ALA A 183 0.30 -3.91 -29.75
C ALA A 183 1.46 -4.17 -30.72
N GLU A 184 1.58 -3.32 -31.74
CA GLU A 184 2.66 -3.39 -32.70
C GLU A 184 4.01 -3.04 -32.05
N LEU A 185 4.07 -1.96 -31.26
CA LEU A 185 5.29 -1.58 -30.55
C LEU A 185 5.76 -2.68 -29.60
N LYS A 186 4.82 -3.28 -28.84
CA LYS A 186 5.07 -4.39 -27.92
C LYS A 186 5.66 -5.60 -28.66
N ALA A 187 5.04 -5.99 -29.78
CA ALA A 187 5.51 -7.11 -30.62
C ALA A 187 6.92 -6.88 -31.19
N MET A 188 7.35 -5.62 -31.39
CA MET A 188 8.72 -5.31 -31.78
C MET A 188 9.71 -5.37 -30.61
N PHE A 189 9.27 -5.02 -29.39
CA PHE A 189 10.12 -4.95 -28.20
C PHE A 189 10.36 -6.33 -27.57
N GLU A 190 9.33 -7.17 -27.49
CA GLU A 190 9.38 -8.47 -26.80
C GLU A 190 10.50 -9.38 -27.31
N PRO A 191 10.67 -9.62 -28.63
CA PRO A 191 11.73 -10.50 -29.11
C PRO A 191 13.14 -9.95 -28.86
N ILE A 192 13.28 -8.63 -28.69
CA ILE A 192 14.57 -8.00 -28.39
C ILE A 192 14.87 -8.18 -26.91
N LEU A 193 13.93 -7.80 -26.04
CA LEU A 193 14.09 -7.90 -24.59
C LEU A 193 14.24 -9.37 -24.13
N GLY A 194 13.66 -10.33 -24.85
CA GLY A 194 13.88 -11.76 -24.61
C GLY A 194 15.29 -12.29 -24.92
N GLN A 195 16.16 -11.53 -25.61
CA GLN A 195 17.50 -12.00 -26.02
C GLN A 195 18.58 -11.90 -24.96
N LYS A 196 18.29 -11.30 -23.80
CA LYS A 196 19.25 -11.16 -22.71
C LYS A 196 18.58 -11.51 -21.40
N THR A 197 19.38 -12.00 -20.47
CA THR A 197 19.01 -12.10 -19.06
C THR A 197 18.58 -10.75 -18.50
N THR A 198 17.76 -10.80 -17.46
CA THR A 198 17.33 -9.63 -16.69
C THR A 198 18.54 -8.79 -16.28
N GLN A 199 19.58 -9.42 -15.74
CA GLN A 199 20.81 -8.72 -15.33
C GLN A 199 21.55 -8.08 -16.51
N GLY A 200 21.57 -8.73 -17.68
CA GLY A 200 22.16 -8.16 -18.89
C GLY A 200 21.48 -6.83 -19.27
N TRP A 201 20.16 -6.74 -19.14
CA TRP A 201 19.43 -5.49 -19.36
C TRP A 201 19.66 -4.46 -18.27
N LEU A 202 19.71 -4.86 -17.00
CA LEU A 202 19.98 -3.94 -15.89
C LEU A 202 21.33 -3.23 -16.09
N ALA A 203 22.35 -3.96 -16.55
CA ALA A 203 23.67 -3.39 -16.86
C ALA A 203 23.63 -2.40 -18.04
N ILE A 204 22.83 -2.67 -19.08
CA ILE A 204 22.65 -1.76 -20.22
C ILE A 204 21.90 -0.49 -19.83
N LEU A 205 20.91 -0.61 -18.93
CA LEU A 205 20.08 0.50 -18.48
C LEU A 205 20.76 1.36 -17.41
N GLU A 206 21.81 0.87 -16.77
CA GLU A 206 22.53 1.58 -15.72
C GLU A 206 23.08 2.92 -16.22
N GLY A 207 22.80 3.99 -15.45
CA GLY A 207 23.20 5.35 -15.80
C GLY A 207 22.43 5.99 -16.97
N SER A 208 21.48 5.28 -17.60
CA SER A 208 20.71 5.82 -18.73
C SER A 208 19.73 6.95 -18.37
N GLY A 209 19.39 7.09 -17.10
CA GLY A 209 18.33 7.99 -16.61
C GLY A 209 16.90 7.48 -16.85
N MET A 210 16.74 6.25 -17.34
CA MET A 210 15.44 5.59 -17.44
C MET A 210 14.96 5.07 -16.08
N PRO A 211 13.65 5.09 -15.79
CA PRO A 211 13.09 4.30 -14.70
C PRO A 211 12.89 2.84 -15.16
N TYR A 212 13.50 1.90 -14.46
CA TYR A 212 13.43 0.48 -14.74
C TYR A 212 13.61 -0.35 -13.46
N GLY A 213 13.22 -1.62 -13.50
CA GLY A 213 13.51 -2.56 -12.43
C GLY A 213 13.05 -3.99 -12.75
N PRO A 214 13.70 -5.01 -12.19
CA PRO A 214 13.25 -6.40 -12.35
C PRO A 214 11.99 -6.65 -11.52
N ILE A 215 11.18 -7.64 -11.92
CA ILE A 215 10.16 -8.20 -11.03
C ILE A 215 10.85 -9.18 -10.08
N ASN A 216 11.10 -8.74 -8.85
CA ASN A 216 11.80 -9.54 -7.84
C ASN A 216 10.88 -10.55 -7.15
N THR A 217 11.44 -11.72 -6.81
CA THR A 217 10.85 -12.61 -5.80
C THR A 217 10.99 -12.01 -4.39
N ILE A 218 10.29 -12.58 -3.41
CA ILE A 218 10.37 -12.12 -2.02
C ILE A 218 11.79 -12.28 -1.45
N GLU A 219 12.49 -13.35 -1.79
CA GLU A 219 13.89 -13.58 -1.42
C GLU A 219 14.81 -12.50 -2.00
N GLN A 220 14.59 -12.13 -3.26
CA GLN A 220 15.34 -11.07 -3.93
C GLN A 220 15.07 -9.70 -3.29
N VAL A 221 13.81 -9.39 -2.93
CA VAL A 221 13.47 -8.15 -2.21
C VAL A 221 14.23 -8.04 -0.88
N PHE A 222 14.28 -9.12 -0.08
CA PHE A 222 14.93 -9.09 1.23
C PHE A 222 16.45 -9.24 1.20
N SER A 223 17.01 -9.65 0.05
CA SER A 223 18.46 -9.62 -0.21
C SER A 223 18.91 -8.38 -0.99
N HIS A 224 17.96 -7.52 -1.42
CA HIS A 224 18.26 -6.34 -2.22
C HIS A 224 19.16 -5.34 -1.47
N PRO A 225 20.23 -4.81 -2.10
CA PRO A 225 21.14 -3.86 -1.44
C PRO A 225 20.43 -2.63 -0.88
N GLN A 226 19.44 -2.10 -1.60
CA GLN A 226 18.62 -0.97 -1.12
C GLN A 226 17.79 -1.32 0.12
N THR A 227 17.27 -2.55 0.25
CA THR A 227 16.51 -2.98 1.44
C THR A 227 17.40 -2.96 2.68
N ALA A 228 18.66 -3.39 2.54
CA ALA A 228 19.66 -3.30 3.59
C ALA A 228 20.06 -1.83 3.88
N ALA A 229 20.39 -1.06 2.85
CA ALA A 229 20.80 0.34 2.98
C ALA A 229 19.73 1.25 3.60
N THR A 230 18.46 0.91 3.42
CA THR A 230 17.32 1.64 3.99
C THR A 230 16.80 1.03 5.30
N GLU A 231 17.50 0.06 5.87
CA GLU A 231 17.18 -0.56 7.17
C GLU A 231 15.75 -1.08 7.25
N MET A 232 15.26 -1.66 6.15
CA MET A 232 13.87 -2.13 6.05
C MET A 232 13.65 -3.50 6.70
N VAL A 233 14.70 -4.15 7.19
CA VAL A 233 14.61 -5.36 8.03
C VAL A 233 15.33 -5.10 9.35
N GLN A 234 14.58 -5.09 10.45
CA GLN A 234 15.13 -4.94 11.79
C GLN A 234 15.00 -6.23 12.57
N SER A 235 15.98 -6.54 13.40
CA SER A 235 15.97 -7.74 14.25
C SER A 235 15.83 -7.37 15.71
N LEU A 236 14.90 -8.01 16.40
CA LEU A 236 14.57 -7.74 17.81
C LEU A 236 14.65 -9.02 18.63
N PRO A 237 15.12 -8.96 19.89
CA PRO A 237 15.03 -10.10 20.78
C PRO A 237 13.57 -10.44 21.08
N HIS A 238 13.22 -11.71 21.04
CA HIS A 238 11.88 -12.19 21.34
C HIS A 238 11.94 -13.59 21.94
N LYS A 239 11.54 -13.73 23.21
CA LYS A 239 11.67 -15.00 23.95
C LYS A 239 10.86 -16.15 23.34
N ALA A 240 9.72 -15.85 22.72
CA ALA A 240 8.90 -16.87 22.05
C ALA A 240 9.44 -17.32 20.68
N ALA A 241 10.47 -16.65 20.13
CA ALA A 241 11.06 -17.06 18.86
C ALA A 241 12.09 -18.16 19.10
N ILE A 242 12.10 -19.19 18.24
CA ILE A 242 13.02 -20.34 18.34
C ILE A 242 14.50 -19.87 18.34
N SER A 243 14.84 -18.87 17.53
CA SER A 243 16.18 -18.28 17.46
C SER A 243 16.49 -17.26 18.56
N GLY A 244 15.53 -17.00 19.46
CA GLY A 244 15.57 -15.90 20.43
C GLY A 244 15.37 -14.51 19.82
N ARG A 245 15.15 -14.41 18.50
CA ARG A 245 14.97 -13.14 17.77
C ARG A 245 13.90 -13.24 16.69
N ILE A 246 13.21 -12.13 16.43
CA ILE A 246 12.34 -11.97 15.26
C ILE A 246 12.93 -10.95 14.29
N LYS A 247 12.54 -11.05 13.02
CA LYS A 247 12.75 -10.00 12.02
C LYS A 247 11.42 -9.31 11.77
N VAL A 248 11.44 -7.98 11.69
CA VAL A 248 10.28 -7.14 11.42
C VAL A 248 10.62 -6.12 10.35
N LEU A 249 9.61 -5.58 9.67
CA LEU A 249 9.81 -4.52 8.70
C LEU A 249 10.18 -3.20 9.38
N GLY A 250 11.15 -2.50 8.82
CA GLY A 250 11.59 -1.19 9.27
C GLY A 250 10.60 -0.08 8.97
N VAL A 251 10.86 1.12 9.51
CA VAL A 251 10.03 2.31 9.27
C VAL A 251 10.27 2.82 7.84
N PRO A 252 9.24 2.91 6.98
CA PRO A 252 9.42 3.23 5.56
C PRO A 252 9.73 4.71 5.29
N VAL A 253 9.38 5.62 6.21
CA VAL A 253 9.67 7.06 6.08
C VAL A 253 10.88 7.42 6.95
N LYS A 254 11.90 8.01 6.33
CA LYS A 254 13.13 8.45 7.02
C LYS A 254 13.06 9.95 7.29
N PHE A 255 13.32 10.31 8.53
CA PHE A 255 13.26 11.68 9.03
C PHE A 255 14.70 12.15 9.30
N SER A 256 15.00 13.42 9.00
CA SER A 256 16.34 13.98 9.22
C SER A 256 16.68 14.12 10.71
N GLU A 257 15.72 14.59 11.51
CA GLU A 257 15.89 14.88 12.94
C GLU A 257 15.39 13.75 13.84
N THR A 258 14.08 13.48 13.78
CA THR A 258 13.44 12.46 14.64
C THR A 258 13.78 11.08 14.13
N LYS A 259 14.45 10.23 14.90
CA LYS A 259 14.81 8.87 14.46
C LYS A 259 13.83 7.84 15.05
N PRO A 260 12.72 7.48 14.37
CA PRO A 260 11.81 6.47 14.88
C PRO A 260 12.50 5.11 14.95
N THR A 261 12.29 4.39 16.05
CA THR A 261 12.87 3.07 16.29
C THR A 261 11.80 2.08 16.73
N ILE A 262 12.01 0.81 16.40
CA ILE A 262 11.16 -0.27 16.90
C ILE A 262 11.69 -0.67 18.28
N ARG A 263 11.01 -0.21 19.32
CA ARG A 263 11.50 -0.29 20.71
C ARG A 263 11.24 -1.63 21.39
N HIS A 264 10.17 -2.31 21.01
CA HIS A 264 9.72 -3.53 21.68
C HIS A 264 9.24 -4.57 20.66
N PRO A 265 9.41 -5.87 20.97
CA PRO A 265 8.71 -6.93 20.26
C PRO A 265 7.18 -6.82 20.46
N PRO A 266 6.38 -7.51 19.63
CA PRO A 266 4.96 -7.69 19.90
C PRO A 266 4.73 -8.26 21.31
N PRO A 267 3.78 -7.69 22.09
CA PRO A 267 3.51 -8.18 23.45
C PRO A 267 2.79 -9.53 23.40
N ARG A 268 3.00 -10.33 24.44
CA ARG A 268 2.13 -11.49 24.70
C ARG A 268 0.75 -11.03 25.19
N LEU A 269 -0.24 -11.92 25.06
CA LEU A 269 -1.56 -11.69 25.64
C LEU A 269 -1.44 -11.37 27.15
N GLY A 270 -1.98 -10.21 27.55
CA GLY A 270 -1.97 -9.76 28.95
C GLY A 270 -0.62 -9.28 29.50
N GLU A 271 0.44 -9.19 28.69
CA GLU A 271 1.81 -8.88 29.18
C GLU A 271 1.90 -7.58 29.99
N HIS A 272 1.08 -6.58 29.64
CA HIS A 272 1.08 -5.26 30.27
C HIS A 272 -0.14 -4.98 31.15
N THR A 273 -0.99 -5.98 31.44
CA THR A 273 -2.22 -5.82 32.24
C THR A 273 -1.91 -5.17 33.60
N ASP A 274 -1.02 -5.77 34.38
CA ASP A 274 -0.68 -5.31 35.73
C ASP A 274 -0.06 -3.92 35.74
N SER A 275 0.89 -3.66 34.83
CA SER A 275 1.55 -2.35 34.76
C SER A 275 0.58 -1.24 34.37
N THR A 276 -0.35 -1.54 33.48
CA THR A 276 -1.38 -0.58 33.04
C THR A 276 -2.35 -0.27 34.18
N LEU A 277 -2.89 -1.30 34.84
CA LEU A 277 -3.83 -1.11 35.96
C LEU A 277 -3.19 -0.39 37.15
N LYS A 278 -1.93 -0.71 37.48
CA LYS A 278 -1.17 0.04 38.49
C LYS A 278 -1.00 1.51 38.09
N GLY A 279 -0.68 1.78 36.83
CA GLY A 279 -0.59 3.14 36.29
C GLY A 279 -1.91 3.91 36.37
N MET A 280 -3.04 3.21 36.40
CA MET A 280 -4.38 3.77 36.60
C MET A 280 -4.78 3.91 38.09
N GLY A 281 -3.93 3.48 39.03
CA GLY A 281 -4.16 3.61 40.47
C GLY A 281 -4.75 2.37 41.16
N PHE A 282 -4.89 1.24 40.47
CA PHE A 282 -5.38 0.00 41.08
C PHE A 282 -4.31 -0.63 41.98
N SER A 283 -4.73 -1.08 43.16
CA SER A 283 -3.91 -1.85 44.10
C SER A 283 -3.72 -3.29 43.63
N LEU A 284 -2.68 -3.97 44.15
CA LEU A 284 -2.44 -5.39 43.88
C LEU A 284 -3.64 -6.28 44.25
N LYS A 285 -4.38 -5.93 45.31
CA LYS A 285 -5.56 -6.68 45.74
C LYS A 285 -6.71 -6.54 44.74
N GLU A 286 -6.95 -5.34 44.22
CA GLU A 286 -7.99 -5.12 43.20
C GLU A 286 -7.63 -5.82 41.88
N ILE A 287 -6.36 -5.76 41.46
CA ILE A 287 -5.90 -6.47 40.25
C ILE A 287 -6.08 -7.98 40.41
N ALA A 288 -5.71 -8.55 41.56
CA ALA A 288 -5.91 -9.97 41.84
C ALA A 288 -7.41 -10.34 41.82
N TYR A 289 -8.28 -9.49 42.38
CA TYR A 289 -9.72 -9.68 42.33
C TYR A 289 -10.27 -9.68 40.89
N LEU A 290 -9.85 -8.72 40.05
CA LEU A 290 -10.28 -8.67 38.65
C LEU A 290 -9.85 -9.92 37.87
N ARG A 291 -8.66 -10.45 38.17
CA ARG A 291 -8.14 -11.68 37.56
C ARG A 291 -8.93 -12.91 38.02
N ASP A 292 -9.23 -13.03 39.31
CA ASP A 292 -10.06 -14.12 39.86
C ASP A 292 -11.47 -14.14 39.22
N LYS A 293 -12.02 -12.95 38.92
CA LYS A 293 -13.31 -12.81 38.22
C LYS A 293 -13.22 -13.02 36.70
N GLY A 294 -12.05 -13.28 36.14
CA GLY A 294 -11.87 -13.43 34.69
C GLY A 294 -12.12 -12.15 33.90
N ILE A 295 -12.10 -10.98 34.54
CA ILE A 295 -12.31 -9.68 33.88
C ILE A 295 -11.05 -9.25 33.13
N VAL A 296 -9.88 -9.62 33.65
CA VAL A 296 -8.56 -9.37 33.06
C VAL A 296 -7.71 -10.64 33.07
N SER A 297 -6.79 -10.74 32.10
CA SER A 297 -5.74 -11.77 32.03
C SER A 297 -4.42 -11.21 32.54
#